data_AF-A0A1Z9BH47-F1
#
_entry.id   AF-A0A1Z9BH47-F1
#
_cell.length_a   1.000
_cell.length_b   1.000
_cell.length_c   1.000
_cell.angle_alpha   90.00
_cell.angle_beta   90.00
_cell.angle_gamma   90.00
#
_symmetry.space_group_name_H-M   'P 1'
#
loop_
_entity.id
_entity.type
_entity.pdbx_description
1 polymer ?
#
loop_
_entity_poly.entity_id
_entity_poly.type
_entity_poly.pdbx_seq_one_letter_code
_entity_poly.pdbx_strand_id
1 'polypeptide(L)'
;MPHVSETIPEALQPQVEAALAWFNASAEAAEESFKVTGILDAEQTLNGSGELQLILCGGDRCEQRSFRVNSTGEAWTVELTDSGRNPQGTEPQAELDPPPGPRLHWLDDKLSQHAFVVLLFYRGFW
;
A
#
# COMPACT_ATOMS: atom_id res chain seq x y z
N MET A 1 -8.59 12.54 6.22
CA MET A 1 -8.28 11.92 4.92
C MET A 1 -7.30 10.81 5.22
N PRO A 2 -7.51 9.58 4.72
CA PRO A 2 -6.56 8.49 4.96
C PRO A 2 -5.21 8.84 4.32
N HIS A 3 -4.13 8.71 5.09
CA HIS A 3 -2.77 9.02 4.64
C HIS A 3 -2.05 7.74 4.23
N VAL A 4 -1.59 7.67 2.99
CA VAL A 4 -0.81 6.52 2.48
C VAL A 4 0.67 6.74 2.80
N SER A 5 1.31 5.77 3.43
CA SER A 5 2.76 5.73 3.62
C SER A 5 3.35 4.56 2.84
N GLU A 6 4.32 4.83 1.97
CA GLU A 6 5.15 3.80 1.33
C GLU A 6 6.17 3.18 2.32
N THR A 7 6.49 3.91 3.40
CA THR A 7 7.37 3.41 4.45
C THR A 7 6.54 2.74 5.53
N ILE A 8 6.71 1.43 5.66
CA ILE A 8 6.08 0.64 6.72
C ILE A 8 6.91 0.80 7.99
N PRO A 9 6.32 1.25 9.12
CA PRO A 9 7.05 1.32 10.38
C PRO A 9 7.53 -0.06 10.84
N GLU A 10 8.77 -0.17 11.31
CA GLU A 10 9.38 -1.44 11.77
C GLU A 10 8.53 -2.15 12.84
N ALA A 11 7.84 -1.38 13.69
CA ALA A 11 6.97 -1.92 14.73
C ALA A 11 5.75 -2.69 14.19
N LEU A 12 5.29 -2.38 12.97
CA LEU A 12 4.17 -3.07 12.30
C LEU A 12 4.66 -4.21 11.40
N GLN A 13 5.97 -4.31 11.14
CA GLN A 13 6.56 -5.27 10.20
C GLN A 13 6.16 -6.73 10.45
N PRO A 14 6.16 -7.25 11.71
CA PRO A 14 5.74 -8.63 11.96
C PRO A 14 4.27 -8.89 11.60
N GLN A 15 3.41 -7.91 11.81
CA GLN A 15 1.98 -8.02 11.53
C GLN A 15 1.71 -7.93 10.03
N VAL A 16 2.44 -7.07 9.34
CA VAL A 16 2.41 -6.91 7.88
C VAL A 16 2.89 -8.18 7.19
N GLU A 17 4.00 -8.78 7.64
CA GLU A 17 4.50 -10.03 7.10
C GLU A 17 3.51 -11.18 7.30
N ALA A 18 2.89 -11.28 8.48
CA ALA A 18 1.84 -12.25 8.74
C ALA A 18 0.63 -12.06 7.81
N ALA A 19 0.18 -10.81 7.62
CA ALA A 19 -0.93 -10.49 6.72
C ALA A 19 -0.60 -10.82 5.25
N LEU A 20 0.61 -10.48 4.80
CA LEU A 20 1.08 -10.77 3.45
C LEU A 20 1.19 -12.27 3.18
N ALA A 21 1.78 -13.02 4.11
CA ALA A 21 1.91 -14.47 4.00
C ALA A 21 0.54 -15.15 3.96
N TRP A 22 -0.40 -14.68 4.79
CA TRP A 22 -1.79 -15.16 4.75
C TRP A 22 -2.46 -14.84 3.41
N PHE A 23 -2.32 -13.62 2.90
CA PHE A 23 -2.94 -13.21 1.63
C PHE A 23 -2.38 -13.98 0.44
N ASN A 24 -1.06 -14.13 0.35
CA ASN A 24 -0.44 -14.91 -0.74
C ASN A 24 -0.79 -16.41 -0.69
N ALA A 25 -1.18 -16.94 0.47
CA ALA A 25 -1.67 -18.31 0.60
C ALA A 25 -3.18 -18.44 0.33
N SER A 26 -3.90 -17.31 0.22
CA SER A 26 -5.34 -17.27 -0.01
C SER A 26 -5.71 -17.47 -1.47
N ALA A 27 -6.96 -17.84 -1.75
CA ALA A 27 -7.45 -17.98 -3.11
C ALA A 27 -7.55 -16.63 -3.85
N GLU A 28 -7.64 -15.51 -3.11
CA GLU A 28 -7.69 -14.16 -3.66
C GLU A 28 -6.39 -13.75 -4.37
N ALA A 29 -5.25 -14.34 -4.00
CA ALA A 29 -3.98 -14.07 -4.65
C ALA A 29 -3.88 -14.67 -6.07
N ALA A 30 -4.80 -15.56 -6.47
CA ALA A 30 -4.87 -16.11 -7.83
C ALA A 30 -3.52 -16.65 -8.39
N GLU A 31 -2.69 -17.24 -7.52
CA GLU A 31 -1.33 -17.74 -7.82
C GLU A 31 -0.29 -16.64 -8.14
N GLU A 32 -0.64 -15.37 -7.98
CA GLU A 32 0.28 -14.24 -8.07
C GLU A 32 0.96 -13.96 -6.71
N SER A 33 2.23 -13.56 -6.75
CA SER A 33 2.96 -13.13 -5.55
C SER A 33 2.76 -11.64 -5.31
N PHE A 34 1.92 -11.29 -4.34
CA PHE A 34 1.75 -9.90 -3.93
C PHE A 34 2.89 -9.45 -3.00
N LYS A 35 3.16 -8.15 -3.04
CA LYS A 35 4.06 -7.42 -2.14
C LYS A 35 3.31 -6.25 -1.53
N VAL A 36 3.67 -5.89 -0.30
CA VAL A 36 3.12 -4.69 0.34
C VAL A 36 3.91 -3.50 -0.18
N THR A 37 3.23 -2.57 -0.85
CA THR A 37 3.83 -1.33 -1.37
C THR A 37 3.50 -0.12 -0.50
N GLY A 38 2.49 -0.23 0.36
CA GLY A 38 2.17 0.81 1.32
C GLY A 38 1.19 0.39 2.40
N ILE A 39 1.04 1.28 3.37
CA ILE A 39 0.13 1.16 4.52
C ILE A 39 -0.64 2.47 4.66
N LEU A 40 -1.95 2.37 4.91
CA LEU A 40 -2.79 3.52 5.21
C LEU A 40 -2.79 3.78 6.72
N ASP A 41 -2.75 5.06 7.08
CA ASP A 41 -2.90 5.56 8.45
C ASP A 41 -2.03 4.82 9.48
N ALA A 42 -0.76 4.57 9.12
CA ALA A 42 0.18 3.78 9.91
C ALA A 42 0.29 4.23 11.39
N GLU A 43 0.21 5.54 11.65
CA GLU A 43 0.19 6.09 13.01
C GLU A 43 -1.07 5.69 13.80
N GLN A 44 -2.23 5.60 13.15
CA GLN A 44 -3.45 5.15 13.81
C GLN A 44 -3.39 3.65 14.13
N THR A 45 -2.79 2.85 13.25
CA THR A 45 -2.58 1.43 13.51
C THR A 45 -1.58 1.21 14.65
N LEU A 46 -0.51 2.00 14.72
CA LEU A 46 0.43 2.00 15.85
C LEU A 46 -0.24 2.37 17.18
N ASN A 47 -1.23 3.25 17.15
CA ASN A 47 -2.01 3.66 18.33
C ASN A 47 -3.06 2.63 18.77
N GLY A 48 -3.11 1.45 18.15
CA GLY A 48 -3.88 0.31 18.62
C GLY A 48 -5.25 0.12 17.96
N SER A 49 -5.46 0.61 16.73
CA SER A 49 -6.69 0.32 15.98
C SER A 49 -6.89 -1.18 15.71
N GLY A 50 -5.80 -1.97 15.73
CA GLY A 50 -5.81 -3.42 15.48
C GLY A 50 -6.16 -3.81 14.03
N GLU A 51 -6.38 -2.82 13.16
CA GLU A 51 -6.70 -2.98 11.74
C GLU A 51 -5.56 -2.40 10.91
N LEU A 52 -5.02 -3.24 10.03
CA LEU A 52 -3.95 -2.94 9.08
C LEU A 52 -4.57 -2.77 7.71
N GLN A 53 -4.50 -1.56 7.17
CA GLN A 53 -4.93 -1.28 5.82
C GLN A 53 -3.71 -1.23 4.92
N LEU A 54 -3.56 -2.23 4.06
CA LEU A 54 -2.36 -2.44 3.24
C LEU A 54 -2.69 -2.29 1.76
N ILE A 55 -1.71 -1.79 1.01
CA ILE A 55 -1.72 -1.78 -0.44
C ILE A 55 -0.85 -2.95 -0.88
N LEU A 56 -1.48 -3.90 -1.57
CA LEU A 56 -0.88 -5.12 -2.05
C LEU A 56 -0.79 -5.08 -3.57
N CYS A 57 0.42 -5.18 -4.11
CA CYS A 57 0.66 -5.20 -5.55
C CYS A 57 1.32 -6.50 -5.99
N GLY A 58 0.75 -7.15 -7.00
CA GLY A 58 1.23 -8.36 -7.64
C GLY A 58 1.00 -8.26 -9.14
N GLY A 59 2.02 -8.61 -9.94
CA GLY A 59 1.91 -8.53 -11.40
C GLY A 59 1.58 -7.11 -11.89
N ASP A 60 0.40 -6.95 -12.49
CA ASP A 60 -0.19 -5.71 -12.99
C ASP A 60 -1.37 -5.20 -12.14
N ARG A 61 -1.59 -5.80 -10.96
CA ARG A 61 -2.73 -5.53 -10.07
C ARG A 61 -2.26 -4.98 -8.74
N CYS A 62 -2.93 -3.92 -8.29
CA CYS A 62 -2.78 -3.36 -6.96
C CYS A 62 -4.14 -3.28 -6.27
N GLU A 63 -4.19 -3.76 -5.03
CA GLU A 63 -5.41 -3.86 -4.25
C GLU A 63 -5.19 -3.30 -2.85
N GLN A 64 -6.12 -2.46 -2.40
CA GLN A 64 -6.20 -2.04 -1.02
C GLN A 64 -7.02 -3.07 -0.23
N ARG A 65 -6.42 -3.68 0.79
CA ARG A 65 -7.07 -4.70 1.64
C ARG A 65 -6.88 -4.36 3.11
N SER A 66 -7.93 -4.59 3.89
CA SER A 66 -7.91 -4.41 5.34
C SER A 66 -7.77 -5.75 6.04
N PHE A 67 -6.82 -5.84 6.96
CA PHE A 67 -6.50 -7.04 7.72
C PHE A 67 -6.66 -6.75 9.21
N ARG A 68 -7.35 -7.62 9.92
CA ARG A 68 -7.29 -7.65 11.37
C ARG A 68 -6.25 -8.69 11.76
N VAL A 69 -5.19 -8.25 12.42
CA VAL A 69 -4.08 -9.11 12.84
C VAL A 69 -4.01 -9.11 14.35
N ASN A 70 -4.32 -10.25 14.95
CA ASN A 70 -4.22 -10.47 16.39
C ASN A 70 -3.08 -11.45 16.69
N SER A 71 -2.25 -11.11 17.67
CA SER A 71 -1.29 -12.05 18.24
C SER A 71 -1.99 -12.88 19.31
N THR A 72 -2.26 -14.14 19.04
CA THR A 72 -2.86 -15.07 19.99
C THR A 72 -1.76 -16.01 20.49
N GLY A 73 -0.96 -15.54 21.45
CA GLY A 73 0.21 -16.28 21.95
C GLY A 73 1.35 -16.30 20.92
N GLU A 74 1.79 -17.49 20.51
CA GLU A 74 2.85 -17.68 19.49
C GLU A 74 2.32 -17.69 18.04
N ALA A 75 1.00 -17.65 17.85
CA ALA A 75 0.37 -17.71 16.54
C ALA A 75 -0.32 -16.38 16.18
N TRP A 76 -0.18 -15.97 14.92
CA TRP A 76 -0.90 -14.84 14.36
C TRP A 76 -2.23 -15.31 13.79
N THR A 77 -3.32 -14.67 14.21
CA THR A 77 -4.63 -14.82 13.58
C THR A 77 -4.85 -13.62 12.68
N VAL A 78 -4.89 -13.89 11.37
CA VAL A 78 -5.14 -12.88 10.34
C VAL A 78 -6.53 -13.12 9.77
N GLU A 79 -7.36 -12.08 9.77
CA GLU A 79 -8.66 -12.09 9.14
C GLU A 79 -8.75 -10.95 8.13
N LEU A 80 -9.12 -11.28 6.89
CA LEU A 80 -9.48 -10.27 5.90
C LEU A 80 -10.79 -9.63 6.34
N THR A 81 -10.75 -8.33 6.60
CA THR A 81 -11.96 -7.55 6.90
C THR A 81 -12.38 -6.94 5.56
N ASP A 82 -13.51 -7.37 5.01
CA ASP A 82 -14.02 -6.93 3.69
C ASP A 82 -14.56 -5.48 3.71
N SER A 83 -13.91 -4.61 4.47
CA SER A 83 -14.10 -3.16 4.46
C SER A 83 -13.44 -2.50 3.23
N GLY A 84 -12.89 -3.30 2.30
CA GLY A 84 -12.17 -2.86 1.09
C GLY A 84 -13.05 -2.20 0.01
N ARG A 85 -14.38 -2.31 0.09
CA ARG A 85 -15.26 -1.33 -0.55
C ARG A 85 -15.62 -0.30 0.49
N ASN A 86 -14.90 0.82 0.50
CA ASN A 86 -15.35 2.00 1.22
C ASN A 86 -16.80 2.31 0.79
N PRO A 87 -17.83 2.12 1.64
CA PRO A 87 -19.21 2.40 1.25
C PRO A 87 -19.45 3.90 1.00
N GLN A 88 -18.46 4.75 1.29
CA GLN A 88 -18.52 6.20 1.15
C GLN A 88 -17.71 6.76 -0.04
N GLY A 89 -17.11 5.93 -0.90
CA GLY A 89 -16.42 6.44 -2.10
C GLY A 89 -15.23 7.38 -1.82
N THR A 90 -14.66 7.31 -0.62
CA THR A 90 -13.46 8.05 -0.22
C THR A 90 -12.25 7.13 -0.44
N GLU A 91 -11.95 6.81 -1.70
CA GLU A 91 -10.64 6.23 -2.01
C GLU A 91 -9.56 7.21 -1.54
N PRO A 92 -8.48 6.75 -0.89
CA PRO A 92 -7.36 7.62 -0.56
C PRO A 92 -6.93 8.33 -1.83
N GLN A 93 -7.01 9.65 -1.80
CA GLN A 93 -6.64 10.44 -2.96
C GLN A 93 -5.12 10.30 -3.09
N ALA A 94 -4.66 9.70 -4.19
CA ALA A 94 -3.24 9.63 -4.49
C ALA A 94 -2.63 11.04 -4.34
N GLU A 95 -1.57 11.16 -3.54
CA GLU A 95 -0.87 12.42 -3.38
C GLU A 95 -0.44 12.94 -4.74
N LEU A 96 -0.66 14.24 -4.97
CA LEU A 96 -0.51 14.87 -6.28
C LEU A 96 0.94 14.91 -6.77
N ASP A 97 1.88 14.76 -5.84
CA ASP A 97 3.29 14.80 -6.13
C ASP A 97 3.85 13.38 -6.06
N PRO A 98 4.52 12.89 -7.12
CA PRO A 98 5.30 11.67 -7.00
C PRO A 98 6.41 11.89 -5.95
N PRO A 99 6.87 10.83 -5.27
CA PRO A 99 7.93 10.94 -4.28
C PRO A 99 9.14 11.68 -4.86
N PRO A 100 9.80 12.54 -4.06
CA PRO A 100 10.81 13.50 -4.53
C PRO A 100 12.13 12.88 -5.02
N GLY A 101 12.20 11.55 -5.17
CA GLY A 101 13.39 10.81 -5.56
C GLY A 101 13.79 10.96 -7.04
N PRO A 102 14.15 9.87 -7.75
CA PRO A 102 14.90 9.88 -9.02
C PRO A 102 14.32 10.74 -10.15
N ARG A 103 13.07 11.18 -10.03
CA ARG A 103 12.41 12.16 -10.89
C ARG A 103 13.22 13.44 -11.08
N LEU A 104 13.77 14.05 -10.03
CA LEU A 104 14.41 15.37 -10.14
C LEU A 104 15.61 15.33 -11.09
N HIS A 105 16.54 14.41 -10.85
CA HIS A 105 17.72 14.24 -11.70
C HIS A 105 17.38 13.76 -13.12
N TRP A 106 16.38 12.88 -13.26
CA TRP A 106 15.91 12.44 -14.59
C TRP A 106 15.27 13.57 -15.39
N LEU A 107 14.47 14.41 -14.73
CA LEU A 107 13.79 15.52 -15.38
C LEU A 107 14.79 16.56 -15.88
N ASP A 108 15.79 16.89 -15.07
CA ASP A 108 16.88 17.80 -15.46
C ASP A 108 17.66 17.29 -16.69
N ASP A 109 17.94 15.98 -16.76
CA ASP A 109 18.58 15.36 -17.94
C ASP A 109 17.71 15.52 -19.19
N LYS A 110 16.40 15.25 -19.08
CA LYS A 110 15.48 15.25 -20.22
C LYS A 110 15.04 16.64 -20.70
N LEU A 111 14.98 17.63 -19.83
CA LEU A 111 14.64 19.00 -20.21
C LEU A 111 15.64 19.59 -21.21
N SER A 112 16.92 19.23 -21.12
CA SER A 112 17.95 19.69 -22.05
C SER A 112 17.88 19.02 -23.44
N GLN A 113 17.22 17.87 -23.54
CA GLN A 113 17.18 17.01 -24.73
C GLN A 113 15.94 17.26 -25.60
N HIS A 114 14.92 17.95 -25.07
CA HIS A 114 13.62 18.08 -25.73
C HIS A 114 13.09 19.52 -25.66
N ALA A 115 12.39 19.95 -26.72
CA ALA A 115 11.76 21.27 -26.77
C ALA A 115 10.61 21.44 -25.75
N PHE A 116 10.00 20.33 -25.34
CA PHE A 116 9.04 20.25 -24.24
C PHE A 116 9.00 18.81 -23.69
N VAL A 117 8.56 18.67 -22.45
CA VAL A 117 8.37 17.38 -21.77
C VAL A 117 6.94 17.30 -21.26
N VAL A 118 6.25 16.20 -21.53
CA VAL A 118 4.90 15.92 -20.99
C VAL A 118 5.05 14.95 -19.83
N LEU A 119 4.65 15.38 -18.65
CA LEU A 119 4.58 14.52 -17.45
C LEU A 119 3.14 14.05 -17.29
N LEU A 120 2.90 12.76 -17.49
CA LEU A 120 1.62 12.13 -17.22
C LEU A 120 1.66 11.54 -15.81
N PHE A 121 0.85 12.09 -14.92
CA PHE A 121 0.59 11.50 -13.61
C PHE A 121 -0.69 10.68 -13.71
N TYR A 122 -0.56 9.37 -13.55
CA TYR A 122 -1.74 8.53 -13.44
C TYR A 122 -2.26 8.60 -12.01
N ARG A 123 -3.58 8.77 -11.87
CA ARG A 123 -4.26 8.66 -10.57
C ARG A 123 -4.69 7.21 -10.41
N GLY A 124 -3.93 6.45 -9.65
CA GLY A 124 -4.21 5.06 -9.31
C GLY A 124 -3.15 4.55 -8.34
N PHE A 125 -3.49 3.50 -7.58
CA PHE A 125 -2.51 2.78 -6.78
C PHE A 125 -1.48 2.14 -7.72
N TRP A 126 -0.21 2.50 -7.55
CA TRP A 126 0.95 1.87 -8.20
C TRP A 126 1.43 0.63 -7.46
#